data_AF-A0A8S9BR21-F1
#
_entry.id   AF-A0A8S9BR21-F1
#
_cell.length_a   1.000
_cell.length_b   1.000
_cell.length_c   1.000
_cell.angle_alpha   90.00
_cell.angle_beta   90.00
_cell.angle_gamma   90.00
#
_symmetry.space_group_name_H-M   'P 1'
#
loop_
_entity.id
_entity.type
_entity.pdbx_description
1 polymer ?
#
loop_
_entity_poly.entity_id
_entity_poly.type
_entity_poly.pdbx_seq_one_letter_code
_entity_poly.pdbx_strand_id
1 'polypeptide(L)'
;MPPIRTRKSRARHFTPPPDLCKLEGQADTPRRAGVFYARLYSQALNIPIPSTIVEAVTNIPPHSGPNPRGRKGAFNKLETSQVKDYLVDSTTSLDDKGTLWQDVVEDAGVALPQTYHFKPPGPRDINSKGIQRVLKQEEGIINAVCEEEKELRQQLADERYEWCSNQLKARPHSKDWHNVYFYNKFHFGIGPQVTK
;
A
#
# COMPACT_ATOMS: atom_id res chain seq x y z
N MET A 1 -0.68 31.59 -22.93
CA MET A 1 -0.62 30.32 -22.16
C MET A 1 0.69 30.30 -21.38
N PRO A 2 0.67 30.16 -20.05
CA PRO A 2 1.91 29.95 -19.31
C PRO A 2 2.48 28.56 -19.62
N PRO A 3 3.82 28.40 -19.66
CA PRO A 3 4.44 27.14 -20.05
C PRO A 3 4.14 26.03 -19.03
N ILE A 4 3.67 24.89 -19.54
CA ILE A 4 3.47 23.65 -18.79
C ILE A 4 4.81 23.27 -18.16
N ARG A 5 4.91 23.31 -16.83
CA ARG A 5 6.08 22.82 -16.09
C ARG A 5 6.25 21.34 -16.39
N THR A 6 7.19 21.02 -17.27
CA THR A 6 7.67 19.66 -17.49
C THR A 6 8.28 19.17 -16.18
N ARG A 7 7.73 18.08 -15.62
CA ARG A 7 8.37 17.37 -14.51
C ARG A 7 9.77 16.97 -14.98
N LYS A 8 10.81 17.45 -14.30
CA LYS A 8 12.16 16.89 -14.47
C LYS A 8 12.05 15.38 -14.31
N SER A 9 12.42 14.65 -15.36
CA SER A 9 12.55 13.21 -15.30
C SER A 9 13.46 12.90 -14.11
N ARG A 10 12.96 12.08 -13.17
CA ARG A 10 13.85 11.57 -12.12
C ARG A 10 14.87 10.73 -12.85
N ALA A 11 16.08 11.25 -12.97
CA ALA A 11 17.24 10.44 -13.33
C ALA A 11 17.15 9.18 -12.47
N ARG A 12 17.03 8.02 -13.12
CA ARG A 12 17.18 6.75 -12.41
C ARG A 12 18.60 6.80 -11.87
N HIS A 13 18.72 7.02 -10.57
CA HIS A 13 20.00 6.94 -9.90
C HIS A 13 20.53 5.53 -10.19
N PHE A 14 21.53 5.42 -11.06
CA PHE A 14 22.39 4.26 -11.07
C PHE A 14 22.98 4.18 -9.67
N THR A 15 22.72 3.08 -8.99
CA THR A 15 23.38 2.74 -7.74
C THR A 15 24.43 1.68 -8.04
N PRO A 16 25.73 2.01 -7.97
CA PRO A 16 26.29 3.31 -7.58
C PRO A 16 26.43 4.33 -8.74
N PRO A 17 26.53 5.64 -8.43
CA PRO A 17 26.89 6.70 -9.37
C PRO A 17 28.21 6.41 -10.10
N PRO A 18 28.37 6.85 -11.37
CA PRO A 18 29.59 6.59 -12.17
C PRO A 18 30.88 7.07 -11.48
N ASP A 19 30.81 8.17 -10.74
CA ASP A 19 31.95 8.78 -10.04
C ASP A 19 32.43 7.95 -8.82
N LEU A 20 31.64 6.94 -8.41
CA LEU A 20 32.00 5.97 -7.35
C LEU A 20 32.54 4.64 -7.90
N CYS A 21 32.61 4.47 -9.22
CA CYS A 21 33.31 3.35 -9.85
C CYS A 21 34.80 3.68 -9.98
N LYS A 22 35.55 3.61 -8.86
CA LYS A 22 37.01 3.66 -8.94
C LYS A 22 37.54 2.35 -9.53
N LEU A 23 38.33 2.49 -10.60
CA LEU A 23 39.22 1.46 -11.11
C LEU A 23 40.21 1.09 -10.00
N GLU A 24 40.29 -0.20 -9.71
CA GLU A 24 41.10 -0.87 -8.67
C GLU A 24 40.57 -0.74 -7.22
N GLY A 25 40.03 -1.85 -6.70
CA GLY A 25 39.72 -2.03 -5.27
C GLY A 25 38.27 -1.78 -4.84
N GLN A 26 37.26 -2.05 -5.66
CA GLN A 26 35.86 -1.83 -5.28
C GLN A 26 35.36 -2.84 -4.22
N ALA A 27 35.17 -2.40 -2.98
CA ALA A 27 34.47 -3.17 -1.95
C ALA A 27 33.60 -2.27 -1.06
N ASP A 28 32.28 -2.36 -1.24
CA ASP A 28 31.31 -2.11 -0.15
C ASP A 28 29.97 -2.83 -0.37
N THR A 29 29.58 -3.08 -1.62
CA THR A 29 28.47 -3.98 -2.02
C THR A 29 28.80 -5.49 -2.07
N PRO A 30 30.05 -5.97 -2.30
CA PRO A 30 30.31 -7.41 -2.46
C PRO A 30 30.17 -8.22 -1.16
N ARG A 31 30.55 -7.64 0.00
CA ARG A 31 30.60 -8.40 1.26
C ARG A 31 29.21 -8.84 1.74
N ARG A 32 28.21 -7.96 1.62
CA ARG A 32 26.80 -8.28 1.95
C ARG A 32 26.17 -9.22 0.92
N ALA A 33 26.56 -9.11 -0.35
CA ALA A 33 26.15 -10.06 -1.38
C ALA A 33 26.71 -11.47 -1.09
N GLY A 34 27.93 -11.59 -0.55
CA GLY A 34 28.52 -12.85 -0.14
C GLY A 34 27.67 -13.64 0.88
N VAL A 35 27.13 -12.96 1.89
CA VAL A 35 26.22 -13.58 2.88
C VAL A 35 24.91 -14.05 2.22
N PHE A 36 24.38 -13.26 1.29
CA PHE A 36 23.15 -13.60 0.56
C PHE A 36 23.35 -14.82 -0.35
N TYR A 37 24.44 -14.84 -1.13
CA TYR A 37 24.77 -15.99 -1.99
C TYR A 37 25.08 -17.24 -1.17
N ALA A 38 25.80 -17.14 -0.05
CA ALA A 38 26.04 -18.28 0.84
C ALA A 38 24.73 -18.91 1.33
N ARG A 39 23.73 -18.09 1.70
CA ARG A 39 22.39 -18.59 2.07
C ARG A 39 21.68 -19.26 0.89
N LEU A 40 21.70 -18.66 -0.30
CA LEU A 40 21.10 -19.26 -1.49
C LEU A 40 21.74 -20.60 -1.86
N TYR A 41 23.08 -20.71 -1.80
CA TYR A 41 23.78 -21.97 -2.04
C TYR A 41 23.47 -23.01 -0.97
N SER A 42 23.40 -22.62 0.30
CA SER A 42 23.02 -23.53 1.38
C SER A 42 21.62 -24.12 1.16
N GLN A 43 20.66 -23.30 0.73
CA GLN A 43 19.31 -23.74 0.39
C GLN A 43 19.25 -24.62 -0.86
N ALA A 44 19.95 -24.23 -1.93
CA ALA A 44 19.93 -24.95 -3.20
C ALA A 44 20.65 -26.31 -3.14
N LEU A 45 21.76 -26.38 -2.41
CA LEU A 45 22.57 -27.60 -2.29
C LEU A 45 22.22 -28.43 -1.05
N ASN A 46 21.34 -27.91 -0.18
CA ASN A 46 20.98 -28.50 1.10
C ASN A 46 22.19 -28.80 2.01
N ILE A 47 23.24 -27.99 1.88
CA ILE A 47 24.46 -28.07 2.70
C ILE A 47 24.36 -26.99 3.78
N PRO A 48 24.36 -27.35 5.07
CA PRO A 48 24.36 -26.37 6.14
C PRO A 48 25.70 -25.62 6.15
N ILE A 49 25.68 -24.31 5.89
CA ILE A 49 26.87 -23.46 5.98
C ILE A 49 26.83 -22.76 7.35
N PRO A 50 27.74 -23.09 8.29
CA PRO A 50 27.82 -22.46 9.59
C PRO A 50 28.01 -20.94 9.46
N SER A 51 27.29 -20.16 10.28
CA SER A 51 27.41 -18.70 10.29
C SER A 51 28.81 -18.22 10.61
N THR A 52 29.59 -19.00 11.37
CA THR A 52 30.98 -18.74 11.71
C THR A 52 31.90 -18.73 10.49
N ILE A 53 31.65 -19.60 9.50
CA ILE A 53 32.41 -19.63 8.25
C ILE A 53 32.06 -18.41 7.40
N VAL A 54 30.78 -18.08 7.32
CA VAL A 54 30.32 -16.89 6.56
C VAL A 54 30.91 -15.61 7.16
N GLU A 55 30.93 -15.49 8.48
CA GLU A 55 31.55 -14.37 9.20
C GLU A 55 33.05 -14.29 8.93
N ALA A 56 33.80 -15.40 9.02
CA ALA A 56 35.23 -15.45 8.74
C ALA A 56 35.58 -15.03 7.30
N VAL A 57 34.73 -15.39 6.32
CA VAL A 57 34.94 -15.08 4.90
C VAL A 57 34.52 -13.65 4.56
N THR A 58 33.41 -13.18 5.13
CA THR A 58 32.82 -11.88 4.76
C THR A 58 33.22 -10.73 5.68
N ASN A 59 33.80 -11.02 6.85
CA ASN A 59 34.03 -10.09 7.95
C ASN A 59 32.75 -9.34 8.37
N ILE A 60 31.58 -9.98 8.24
CA ILE A 60 30.28 -9.45 8.65
C ILE A 60 29.77 -10.29 9.80
N PRO A 61 29.54 -9.71 10.99
CA PRO A 61 29.01 -10.45 12.13
C PRO A 61 27.57 -10.93 11.84
N PRO A 62 27.17 -12.10 12.36
CA PRO A 62 25.82 -12.62 12.21
C PRO A 62 24.80 -11.61 12.74
N HIS A 63 23.81 -11.27 11.91
CA HIS A 63 22.79 -10.29 12.26
C HIS A 63 21.88 -10.86 13.37
N SER A 64 22.13 -10.49 14.62
CA SER A 64 21.44 -11.02 15.81
C SER A 64 20.27 -10.17 16.30
N GLY A 65 19.76 -9.22 15.50
CA GLY A 65 18.73 -8.29 15.98
C GLY A 65 17.69 -7.87 14.95
N PRO A 66 16.52 -7.39 15.41
CA PRO A 66 15.55 -6.72 14.55
C PRO A 66 16.24 -5.60 13.79
N ASN A 67 15.96 -5.50 12.49
CA ASN A 67 16.62 -4.55 11.60
C ASN A 67 16.57 -3.13 12.22
N PRO A 68 17.70 -2.54 12.65
CA PRO A 68 17.70 -1.22 13.29
C PRO A 68 17.33 -0.10 12.30
N ARG A 69 17.24 -0.42 11.00
CA ARG A 69 16.75 0.46 9.93
C ARG A 69 15.27 0.28 9.64
N GLY A 70 14.60 -0.65 10.32
CA GLY A 70 13.14 -0.76 10.26
C GLY A 70 12.54 0.57 10.71
N ARG A 71 11.83 1.25 9.80
CA ARG A 71 11.14 2.47 10.16
C ARG A 71 10.13 2.09 11.25
N LYS A 72 10.24 2.69 12.43
CA LYS A 72 9.25 2.50 13.50
C LYS A 72 7.87 2.74 12.88
N GLY A 73 6.98 1.75 13.00
CA GLY A 73 5.62 1.86 12.47
C GLY A 73 4.95 3.09 13.06
N ALA A 74 4.11 3.76 12.27
CA ALA A 74 3.33 4.89 12.78
C ALA A 74 2.36 4.44 13.86
N PHE A 75 1.83 3.22 13.72
CA PHE A 75 0.94 2.57 14.69
C PHE A 75 1.58 1.31 15.24
N ASN A 76 1.22 0.99 16.48
CA ASN A 76 1.44 -0.32 17.09
C ASN A 76 0.34 -1.30 16.65
N LYS A 77 0.60 -2.60 16.77
CA LYS A 77 -0.41 -3.63 16.43
C LYS A 77 -1.70 -3.50 17.23
N LEU A 78 -1.58 -3.14 18.52
CA LEU A 78 -2.75 -2.92 19.38
C LEU A 78 -3.64 -1.80 18.83
N GLU A 79 -3.03 -0.70 18.40
CA GLU A 79 -3.73 0.46 17.85
C GLU A 79 -4.40 0.11 16.52
N THR A 80 -3.74 -0.65 15.64
CA THR A 80 -4.36 -1.09 14.38
C THR A 80 -5.54 -2.04 14.62
N SER A 81 -5.43 -2.92 15.63
CA SER A 81 -6.53 -3.82 15.99
C SER A 81 -7.70 -3.06 16.61
N GLN A 82 -7.49 -2.03 17.44
CA GLN A 82 -8.56 -1.18 17.97
C GLN A 82 -9.35 -0.47 16.86
N VAL A 83 -8.64 0.08 15.85
CA VAL A 83 -9.29 0.70 14.69
C VAL A 83 -10.11 -0.32 13.89
N LYS A 84 -9.62 -1.54 13.76
CA LYS A 84 -10.37 -2.63 13.13
C LYS A 84 -11.62 -3.00 13.92
N ASP A 85 -11.50 -3.14 15.23
CA ASP A 85 -12.62 -3.47 16.11
C ASP A 85 -13.72 -2.41 15.99
N TYR A 86 -13.35 -1.12 15.98
CA TYR A 86 -14.27 -0.01 15.73
C TYR A 86 -14.98 -0.11 14.36
N LEU A 87 -14.25 -0.45 13.30
CA LEU A 87 -14.82 -0.59 11.95
C LEU A 87 -15.74 -1.82 11.80
N VAL A 88 -15.47 -2.90 12.54
CA VAL A 88 -16.26 -4.13 12.51
C VAL A 88 -17.46 -4.07 13.46
N ASP A 89 -17.42 -3.19 14.47
CA ASP A 89 -18.50 -3.04 15.45
C ASP A 89 -19.84 -2.73 14.76
N SER A 90 -20.83 -3.58 14.99
CA SER A 90 -22.19 -3.45 14.45
C SER A 90 -22.96 -2.26 15.03
N THR A 91 -22.50 -1.71 16.14
CA THR A 91 -23.17 -0.58 16.82
C THR A 91 -22.77 0.78 16.25
N THR A 92 -21.61 0.86 15.59
CA THR A 92 -21.12 2.07 14.93
C THR A 92 -21.87 2.31 13.62
N SER A 93 -22.37 3.54 13.42
CA SER A 93 -23.08 3.92 12.20
C SER A 93 -22.19 3.78 10.96
N LEU A 94 -22.80 3.45 9.83
CA LEU A 94 -22.10 3.41 8.53
C LEU A 94 -21.56 4.78 8.13
N ASP A 95 -22.29 5.85 8.47
CA ASP A 95 -21.87 7.23 8.19
C ASP A 95 -20.56 7.57 8.95
N ASP A 96 -20.45 7.12 10.20
CA ASP A 96 -19.28 7.34 11.04
C ASP A 96 -18.06 6.56 10.53
N LYS A 97 -18.29 5.35 10.00
CA LYS A 97 -17.24 4.53 9.34
C LYS A 97 -16.77 5.14 8.00
N GLY A 98 -17.64 5.89 7.33
CA GLY A 98 -17.37 6.53 6.04
C GLY A 98 -16.57 7.84 6.13
N THR A 99 -16.21 8.29 7.32
CA THR A 99 -15.46 9.53 7.57
C THR A 99 -13.99 9.43 7.11
N LEU A 100 -13.22 10.51 7.28
CA LEU A 100 -11.81 10.49 6.93
C LEU A 100 -11.08 9.52 7.87
N TRP A 101 -10.05 8.85 7.36
CA TRP A 101 -9.20 7.94 8.15
C TRP A 101 -8.61 8.54 9.44
N GLN A 102 -8.54 9.87 9.55
CA GLN A 102 -8.08 10.53 10.78
C GLN A 102 -9.18 10.47 11.85
N ASP A 103 -10.39 10.88 11.47
CA ASP A 103 -11.59 10.84 12.32
C ASP A 103 -11.88 9.41 12.78
N VAL A 104 -11.85 8.43 11.87
CA VAL A 104 -12.03 7.00 12.20
C VAL A 104 -11.05 6.51 13.28
N VAL A 105 -9.80 7.00 13.25
CA VAL A 105 -8.77 6.60 14.22
C VAL A 105 -8.99 7.29 15.56
N GLU A 106 -9.39 8.56 15.56
CA GLU A 106 -9.74 9.30 16.78
C GLU A 106 -10.99 8.72 17.45
N ASP A 107 -12.04 8.39 16.68
CA ASP A 107 -13.27 7.77 17.17
C ASP A 107 -13.03 6.37 17.72
N ALA A 108 -12.08 5.63 17.15
CA ALA A 108 -11.60 4.36 17.70
C ALA A 108 -10.79 4.52 19.01
N GLY A 109 -10.61 5.75 19.51
CA GLY A 109 -9.87 6.06 20.74
C GLY A 109 -8.36 5.99 20.60
N VAL A 110 -7.84 6.02 19.36
CA VAL A 110 -6.40 5.92 19.08
C VAL A 110 -5.83 7.30 18.79
N ALA A 111 -4.79 7.69 19.52
CA ALA A 111 -4.12 8.97 19.29
C ALA A 111 -3.41 8.98 17.93
N LEU A 112 -3.62 10.04 17.13
CA LEU A 112 -2.98 10.15 15.84
C LEU A 112 -1.45 10.29 15.98
N PRO A 113 -0.67 9.44 15.29
CA PRO A 113 0.79 9.56 15.28
C PRO A 113 1.23 10.87 14.66
N GLN A 114 2.06 11.61 15.38
CA GLN A 114 2.65 12.84 14.85
C GLN A 114 3.96 12.55 14.12
N THR A 115 4.10 13.19 12.96
CA THR A 115 5.32 13.19 12.16
C THR A 115 5.92 14.58 12.18
N TYR A 116 7.24 14.69 12.33
CA TYR A 116 7.92 15.98 12.30
C TYR A 116 8.26 16.34 10.85
N HIS A 117 7.68 17.43 10.36
CA HIS A 117 7.95 17.92 9.01
C HIS A 117 9.01 19.02 9.03
N PHE A 118 9.78 19.10 7.96
CA PHE A 118 10.81 20.14 7.79
C PHE A 118 10.26 21.42 7.16
N LYS A 119 9.18 21.34 6.35
CA LYS A 119 8.60 22.49 5.65
C LYS A 119 7.07 22.42 5.54
N PRO A 120 6.35 23.40 6.13
CA PRO A 120 6.78 24.20 7.29
C PRO A 120 7.24 23.30 8.45
N PRO A 121 8.19 23.77 9.27
CA PRO A 121 8.68 23.01 10.41
C PRO A 121 7.59 22.84 11.47
N GLY A 122 7.43 21.63 11.98
CA GLY A 122 6.53 21.34 13.09
C GLY A 122 5.96 19.92 13.09
N PRO A 123 5.34 19.50 14.21
CA PRO A 123 4.57 18.26 14.25
C PRO A 123 3.36 18.38 13.33
N ARG A 124 3.05 17.30 12.62
CA ARG A 124 1.83 17.14 11.84
C ARG A 124 1.30 15.73 12.03
N ASP A 125 0.00 15.61 12.14
CA ASP A 125 -0.63 14.30 12.19
C ASP A 125 -0.36 13.54 10.90
N ILE A 126 -0.24 12.23 11.04
CA ILE A 126 -0.07 11.35 9.90
C ILE A 126 -1.21 11.54 8.90
N ASN A 127 -0.87 11.56 7.61
CA ASN A 127 -1.87 11.71 6.57
C ASN A 127 -2.71 10.42 6.44
N SER A 128 -3.93 10.57 5.95
CA SER A 128 -4.86 9.45 5.67
C SER A 128 -4.23 8.32 4.85
N LYS A 129 -3.40 8.64 3.85
CA LYS A 129 -2.68 7.64 3.04
C LYS A 129 -1.67 6.82 3.84
N GLY A 130 -1.06 7.42 4.87
CA GLY A 130 -0.15 6.75 5.78
C GLY A 130 -0.89 5.76 6.66
N ILE A 131 -2.02 6.20 7.22
CA ILE A 131 -2.93 5.36 8.02
C ILE A 131 -3.41 4.16 7.20
N GLN A 132 -3.98 4.41 6.01
CA GLN A 132 -4.48 3.37 5.11
C GLN A 132 -3.40 2.34 4.75
N ARG A 133 -2.15 2.77 4.52
CA ARG A 133 -1.06 1.84 4.21
C ARG A 133 -0.75 0.90 5.37
N VAL A 134 -0.73 1.42 6.59
CA VAL A 134 -0.44 0.62 7.79
C VAL A 134 -1.58 -0.35 8.07
N LEU A 135 -2.82 0.12 8.06
CA LEU A 135 -4.00 -0.74 8.28
C LEU A 135 -4.15 -1.81 7.19
N LYS A 136 -3.83 -1.49 5.93
CA LYS A 136 -3.78 -2.49 4.86
C LYS A 136 -2.71 -3.56 5.11
N GLN A 137 -1.55 -3.17 5.62
CA GLN A 137 -0.44 -4.09 5.82
C GLN A 137 -0.64 -5.00 7.04
N GLU A 138 -1.16 -4.46 8.14
CA GLU A 138 -1.32 -5.21 9.39
C GLU A 138 -2.66 -5.93 9.47
N GLU A 139 -3.76 -5.32 9.01
CA GLU A 139 -5.12 -5.83 9.19
C GLU A 139 -5.85 -6.14 7.87
N GLY A 140 -5.24 -5.87 6.72
CA GLY A 140 -5.83 -6.13 5.40
C GLY A 140 -6.93 -5.14 4.98
N ILE A 141 -7.15 -4.06 5.73
CA ILE A 141 -8.23 -3.10 5.50
C ILE A 141 -7.83 -2.12 4.39
N ILE A 142 -8.56 -2.13 3.27
CA ILE A 142 -8.24 -1.31 2.10
C ILE A 142 -9.04 0.00 2.10
N ASN A 143 -10.31 -0.04 2.47
CA ASN A 143 -11.20 1.13 2.52
C ASN A 143 -11.93 1.16 3.87
N ALA A 144 -12.09 2.35 4.43
CA ALA A 144 -13.01 2.61 5.55
C ALA A 144 -14.46 2.80 5.04
N VAL A 145 -14.62 3.14 3.76
CA VAL A 145 -15.92 3.25 3.10
C VAL A 145 -16.59 1.87 3.12
N CYS A 146 -17.57 1.71 3.97
CA CYS A 146 -18.52 0.61 3.86
C CYS A 146 -19.36 0.92 2.63
N GLU A 147 -19.13 0.20 1.54
CA GLU A 147 -20.08 0.18 0.43
C GLU A 147 -21.30 -0.56 0.96
N GLU A 148 -22.38 0.18 1.22
CA GLU A 148 -23.68 -0.42 1.48
C GLU A 148 -24.12 -1.07 0.16
N GLU A 149 -23.76 -2.35 0.00
CA GLU A 149 -24.36 -3.19 -1.03
C GLU A 149 -25.85 -3.29 -0.66
N LYS A 150 -26.68 -2.43 -1.26
CA LYS A 150 -28.13 -2.55 -1.15
C LYS A 150 -28.48 -3.98 -1.51
N GLU A 151 -29.01 -4.70 -0.54
CA GLU A 151 -29.46 -6.08 -0.73
C GLU A 151 -30.45 -6.08 -1.90
N LEU A 152 -30.03 -6.73 -2.99
CA LEU A 152 -30.89 -6.87 -4.16
C LEU A 152 -32.08 -7.72 -3.73
N ARG A 153 -33.29 -7.24 -3.97
CA ARG A 153 -34.47 -8.12 -3.86
C ARG A 153 -34.21 -9.37 -4.70
N GLN A 154 -34.57 -10.54 -4.18
CA GLN A 154 -34.31 -11.82 -4.84
C GLN A 154 -34.67 -11.81 -6.33
N GLN A 155 -35.82 -11.22 -6.68
CA GLN A 155 -36.26 -11.04 -8.07
C GLN A 155 -35.24 -10.30 -8.95
N LEU A 156 -34.67 -9.18 -8.46
CA LEU A 156 -33.65 -8.42 -9.19
C LEU A 156 -32.33 -9.19 -9.28
N ALA A 157 -31.99 -9.99 -8.25
CA ALA A 157 -30.81 -10.84 -8.30
C ALA A 157 -30.96 -11.93 -9.39
N ASP A 158 -32.13 -12.57 -9.45
CA ASP A 158 -32.46 -13.59 -10.44
C ASP A 158 -32.48 -13.00 -11.86
N GLU A 159 -33.11 -11.84 -12.06
CA GLU A 159 -33.11 -11.12 -13.35
C GLU A 159 -31.70 -10.76 -13.82
N ARG A 160 -30.83 -10.28 -12.90
CA ARG A 160 -29.42 -9.99 -13.23
C ARG A 160 -28.66 -11.26 -13.58
N TYR A 161 -28.89 -12.35 -12.86
CA TYR A 161 -28.26 -13.63 -13.14
C TYR A 161 -28.67 -14.17 -14.52
N GLU A 162 -29.97 -14.17 -14.83
CA GLU A 162 -30.48 -14.58 -16.13
C GLU A 162 -29.92 -13.72 -17.26
N TRP A 163 -29.91 -12.40 -17.08
CA TRP A 163 -29.33 -11.49 -18.07
C TRP A 163 -27.85 -11.80 -18.32
N CYS A 164 -27.05 -11.95 -17.26
CA CYS A 164 -25.63 -12.31 -17.37
C CYS A 164 -25.44 -13.65 -18.09
N SER A 165 -26.21 -14.68 -17.72
CA SER A 165 -26.16 -16.00 -18.36
C SER A 165 -26.48 -15.93 -19.85
N ASN A 166 -27.50 -15.17 -20.22
CA ASN A 166 -27.90 -15.00 -21.62
C ASN A 166 -26.87 -14.19 -22.42
N GLN A 167 -26.31 -13.12 -21.85
CA GLN A 167 -25.28 -12.34 -22.52
C GLN A 167 -23.97 -13.11 -22.69
N LEU A 168 -23.57 -13.93 -21.72
CA LEU A 168 -22.37 -14.76 -21.85
C LEU A 168 -22.52 -15.84 -22.92
N LYS A 169 -23.74 -16.35 -23.15
CA LYS A 169 -24.02 -17.26 -24.27
C LYS A 169 -23.98 -16.53 -25.62
N ALA A 170 -24.55 -15.33 -25.69
CA ALA A 170 -24.63 -14.56 -26.94
C ALA A 170 -23.30 -13.86 -27.32
N ARG A 171 -22.51 -13.46 -26.33
CA ARG A 171 -21.27 -12.67 -26.45
C ARG A 171 -20.20 -13.19 -25.48
N PRO A 172 -19.67 -14.40 -25.70
CA PRO A 172 -18.76 -15.07 -24.77
C PRO A 172 -17.38 -14.41 -24.66
N HIS A 173 -16.97 -13.63 -25.66
CA HIS A 173 -15.65 -13.00 -25.69
C HIS A 173 -15.74 -11.49 -25.72
N SER A 174 -14.73 -10.81 -25.16
CA SER A 174 -14.66 -9.34 -25.13
C SER A 174 -14.78 -8.68 -26.50
N LYS A 175 -14.24 -9.33 -27.55
CA LYS A 175 -14.37 -8.86 -28.94
C LYS A 175 -15.84 -8.78 -29.39
N ASP A 176 -16.74 -9.58 -28.84
CA ASP A 176 -18.15 -9.62 -29.25
C ASP A 176 -18.95 -8.42 -28.70
N TRP A 177 -18.34 -7.63 -27.81
CA TRP A 177 -18.92 -6.42 -27.22
C TRP A 177 -18.55 -5.13 -27.96
N HIS A 178 -17.69 -5.19 -28.99
CA HIS A 178 -17.16 -3.99 -29.66
C HIS A 178 -18.23 -3.10 -30.33
N ASN A 179 -19.36 -3.69 -30.74
CA ASN A 179 -20.49 -2.98 -31.35
C ASN A 179 -21.64 -2.71 -30.38
N VAL A 180 -21.41 -2.86 -29.06
CA VAL A 180 -22.41 -2.55 -28.05
C VAL A 180 -22.24 -1.09 -27.61
N TYR A 181 -23.25 -0.29 -27.88
CA TYR A 181 -23.31 1.11 -27.45
C TYR A 181 -24.03 1.22 -26.13
N PHE A 182 -23.31 1.60 -25.08
CA PHE A 182 -23.89 1.86 -23.77
C PHE A 182 -24.34 3.32 -23.70
N TYR A 183 -25.55 3.54 -23.21
CA TYR A 183 -26.08 4.87 -22.93
C TYR A 183 -26.55 4.93 -21.48
N ASN A 184 -26.18 5.99 -20.77
CA ASN A 184 -26.66 6.28 -19.44
C ASN A 184 -26.89 7.78 -19.29
N LYS A 185 -27.89 8.16 -18.50
CA LYS A 185 -28.11 9.56 -18.11
C LYS A 185 -27.44 9.78 -16.77
N PHE A 186 -26.49 10.71 -16.70
CA PHE A 186 -25.95 11.17 -15.43
C PHE A 186 -26.33 12.64 -15.23
N HIS A 187 -26.53 13.04 -13.97
CA HIS A 187 -26.78 14.43 -13.63
C HIS A 187 -25.43 15.10 -13.36
N PHE A 188 -25.19 16.24 -13.98
CA PHE A 188 -24.05 17.11 -13.66
C PHE A 188 -24.54 18.28 -12.82
N GLY A 189 -24.20 18.29 -11.53
CA GLY A 189 -24.42 19.43 -10.67
C GLY A 189 -23.23 20.38 -10.73
N ILE A 190 -23.46 21.66 -11.06
CA ILE A 190 -22.49 22.71 -10.77
C ILE A 190 -22.64 23.01 -9.28
N GLY A 191 -21.87 22.32 -8.43
CA GLY A 191 -21.78 22.66 -7.01
C GLY A 191 -21.27 24.10 -6.83
N PRO A 192 -21.55 24.77 -5.71
CA PRO A 192 -21.01 26.10 -5.45
C PRO A 192 -19.48 26.05 -5.53
N GLN A 193 -18.90 26.84 -6.41
CA GLN A 193 -17.46 27.11 -6.39
C GLN A 193 -17.13 27.80 -5.08
N VAL A 194 -16.72 27.04 -4.08
CA VAL A 194 -15.93 27.58 -2.96
C VAL A 194 -14.54 27.86 -3.50
N THR A 195 -14.39 29.00 -4.17
CA THR A 195 -13.10 29.66 -4.31
C THR A 195 -12.54 29.90 -2.92
N LYS A 196 -11.47 29.18 -2.57
CA LYS A 196 -10.51 29.60 -1.56
C LYS A 196 -9.41 30.42 -2.22
#